data_AF-A0A8T5KFB6-F1
#
_entry.id   AF-A0A8T5KFB6-F1
#
_cell.length_a   1.000
_cell.length_b   1.000
_cell.length_c   1.000
_cell.angle_alpha   90.00
_cell.angle_beta   90.00
_cell.angle_gamma   90.00
#
_symmetry.space_group_name_H-M   'P 1'
#
loop_
_entity.id
_entity.type
_entity.pdbx_description
1 polymer ?
#
loop_
_entity_poly.entity_id
_entity_poly.type
_entity_poly.pdbx_seq_one_letter_code
_entity_poly.pdbx_strand_id
1 'polypeptide(L)'
;DARQPASYSMFVQPVDVVFADVAQPDQAKIIVENAMRYLRKGGHIMLSIKARSIDVKENPKNIYETQTKIIEEAGFTVSEVIELHPFEKDHAMVLASL
;
A
#
# COMPACT_ATOMS: atom_id res chain seq x y z
N ASP A 1 -0.57 -13.08 9.81
CA ASP A 1 -0.57 -12.75 8.39
C ASP A 1 -1.31 -11.43 8.22
N ALA A 2 -0.72 -10.44 7.54
CA ALA A 2 -1.35 -9.12 7.31
C ALA A 2 -2.56 -9.18 6.38
N ARG A 3 -2.75 -10.28 5.64
CA ARG A 3 -3.96 -10.57 4.85
C ARG A 3 -5.19 -10.89 5.68
N GLN A 4 -5.05 -11.04 7.00
CA GLN A 4 -6.16 -11.38 7.88
C GLN A 4 -6.30 -10.34 9.00
N PRO A 5 -6.64 -9.08 8.67
CA PRO A 5 -6.70 -8.02 9.67
C PRO A 5 -7.66 -8.33 10.81
N ALA A 6 -8.69 -9.15 10.59
CA ALA A 6 -9.57 -9.60 11.66
C ALA A 6 -8.90 -10.38 12.80
N SER A 7 -7.90 -11.19 12.45
CA SER A 7 -7.26 -12.12 13.39
C SER A 7 -6.54 -11.41 14.55
N TYR A 8 -6.11 -10.16 14.35
CA TYR A 8 -5.38 -9.36 15.34
C TYR A 8 -6.15 -8.12 15.81
N SER A 9 -7.46 -8.06 15.56
CA SER A 9 -8.27 -6.89 15.92
C SER A 9 -8.38 -6.62 17.42
N MET A 10 -8.08 -7.61 18.26
CA MET A 10 -8.00 -7.42 19.72
C MET A 10 -6.74 -6.66 20.16
N PHE A 11 -5.72 -6.56 19.31
CA PHE A 11 -4.42 -5.99 19.66
C PHE A 11 -4.15 -4.62 19.02
N VAL A 12 -4.88 -4.29 17.96
CA VAL A 12 -4.65 -3.08 17.16
C VAL A 12 -5.77 -2.08 17.37
N GLN A 13 -5.43 -0.92 17.92
CA GLN A 13 -6.33 0.22 18.08
C GLN A 13 -6.36 1.07 16.79
N PRO A 14 -7.34 1.98 16.62
CA PRO A 14 -7.34 2.90 15.50
C PRO A 14 -6.05 3.72 15.42
N VAL A 15 -5.49 3.84 14.22
CA VAL A 15 -4.20 4.49 13.94
C VAL A 15 -4.36 5.69 12.99
N ASP A 16 -3.39 6.60 13.04
CA ASP A 16 -3.36 7.78 12.17
C ASP A 16 -2.66 7.49 10.83
N VAL A 17 -1.77 6.48 10.79
CA VAL A 17 -1.04 6.06 9.60
C VAL A 17 -0.95 4.54 9.52
N VAL A 18 -1.13 3.97 8.32
CA VAL A 18 -0.77 2.58 8.00
C VAL A 18 0.40 2.61 7.02
N PHE A 19 1.57 2.12 7.45
CA PHE A 19 2.74 1.94 6.60
C PHE A 19 2.89 0.46 6.24
N ALA A 20 3.15 0.15 4.97
CA ALA A 20 3.40 -1.21 4.52
C ALA A 20 4.68 -1.30 3.65
N ASP A 21 5.60 -2.16 4.10
CA ASP A 21 6.77 -2.62 3.34
C ASP A 21 6.74 -4.14 3.21
N VAL A 22 5.76 -4.65 2.46
CA VAL A 22 5.51 -6.09 2.30
C VAL A 22 5.90 -6.55 0.90
N ALA A 23 6.66 -7.65 0.80
CA ALA A 23 7.07 -8.25 -0.47
C ALA A 23 6.08 -9.34 -0.91
N GLN A 24 4.84 -8.97 -1.22
CA GLN A 24 3.80 -9.89 -1.70
C GLN A 24 3.28 -9.46 -3.09
N PRO A 25 2.60 -10.32 -3.87
CA PRO A 25 1.97 -9.89 -5.12
C PRO A 25 0.76 -8.97 -4.93
N ASP A 26 0.09 -9.07 -3.78
CA ASP A 26 -1.17 -8.40 -3.43
C ASP A 26 -0.98 -7.21 -2.45
N GLN A 27 0.11 -6.45 -2.58
CA GLN A 27 0.51 -5.40 -1.62
C GLN A 27 -0.57 -4.33 -1.41
N ALA A 28 -1.13 -3.78 -2.49
CA ALA A 28 -2.20 -2.78 -2.43
C ALA A 28 -3.44 -3.30 -1.69
N LYS A 29 -3.80 -4.57 -1.91
CA LYS A 29 -4.95 -5.19 -1.23
C LYS A 29 -4.69 -5.32 0.27
N ILE A 30 -3.49 -5.74 0.67
CA ILE A 30 -3.12 -5.89 2.08
C ILE A 30 -3.21 -4.54 2.80
N ILE A 31 -2.65 -3.46 2.24
CA ILE A 31 -2.68 -2.16 2.90
C ILE A 31 -4.10 -1.58 2.95
N VAL A 32 -4.89 -1.73 1.88
CA VAL A 32 -6.29 -1.29 1.83
C VAL A 32 -7.13 -1.99 2.90
N GLU A 33 -7.05 -3.32 3.02
CA GLU A 33 -7.84 -4.06 4.01
C GLU A 33 -7.47 -3.70 5.45
N ASN A 34 -6.19 -3.41 5.70
CA ASN A 34 -5.74 -2.92 7.00
C ASN A 34 -6.21 -1.49 7.28
N ALA A 35 -6.10 -0.60 6.30
CA ALA A 35 -6.51 0.78 6.42
C ALA A 35 -8.02 0.91 6.63
N MET A 36 -8.83 0.15 5.88
CA MET A 36 -10.29 0.13 6.05
C MET A 36 -10.74 -0.29 7.46
N ARG A 37 -9.91 -1.06 8.18
CA ARG A 37 -10.24 -1.54 9.52
C ARG A 37 -9.70 -0.64 10.63
N TYR A 38 -8.50 -0.10 10.46
CA TYR A 38 -7.75 0.52 11.55
C TYR A 38 -7.46 2.00 11.32
N LEU A 39 -7.53 2.51 10.10
CA LEU A 39 -7.21 3.90 9.83
C LEU A 39 -8.34 4.82 10.29
N ARG A 40 -7.99 5.86 11.04
CA ARG A 40 -8.94 6.91 11.41
C ARG A 40 -9.26 7.79 10.20
N LYS A 41 -10.41 8.48 10.25
CA LYS A 41 -10.78 9.49 9.25
C LYS A 41 -9.71 10.58 9.17
N GLY A 42 -9.27 10.93 7.96
CA GLY A 42 -8.16 11.86 7.73
C GLY A 42 -6.78 11.27 7.99
N GLY A 43 -6.69 9.96 8.26
CA GLY A 43 -5.44 9.23 8.33
C GLY A 43 -4.86 8.97 6.94
N HIS A 44 -3.60 8.51 6.93
CA HIS A 44 -2.84 8.28 5.70
C HIS A 44 -2.39 6.83 5.57
N ILE A 45 -2.22 6.37 4.33
CA ILE A 45 -1.50 5.15 4.03
C ILE A 45 -0.20 5.48 3.32
N MET A 46 0.82 4.68 3.61
CA MET A 46 2.12 4.75 2.96
C MET A 46 2.50 3.35 2.49
N LEU A 47 2.57 3.14 1.17
CA LEU A 47 2.88 1.84 0.58
C LEU A 47 4.22 1.90 -0.16
N SER A 48 5.17 1.07 0.27
CA SER A 48 6.37 0.74 -0.48
C SER A 48 6.05 -0.35 -1.51
N ILE A 49 5.92 0.03 -2.78
CA ILE A 49 5.69 -0.92 -3.87
C ILE A 49 7.02 -1.50 -4.32
N LYS A 50 7.20 -2.80 -4.11
CA LYS A 50 8.33 -3.58 -4.65
C LYS A 50 7.90 -4.24 -5.96
N ALA A 51 8.13 -3.57 -7.11
CA ALA A 51 7.57 -4.01 -8.39
C ALA A 51 7.93 -5.48 -8.72
N ARG A 52 9.19 -5.87 -8.44
CA ARG A 52 9.69 -7.24 -8.71
C ARG A 52 9.12 -8.32 -7.79
N SER A 53 8.51 -7.94 -6.67
CA SER A 53 7.75 -8.88 -5.82
C SER A 53 6.33 -9.12 -6.33
N ILE A 54 5.84 -8.29 -7.25
CA ILE A 54 4.52 -8.40 -7.88
C ILE A 54 4.65 -9.13 -9.21
N ASP A 55 5.45 -8.59 -10.12
CA ASP A 55 5.73 -9.20 -11.42
C ASP A 55 7.15 -8.83 -11.88
N VAL A 56 7.95 -9.86 -12.20
CA VAL A 56 9.34 -9.69 -12.64
C VAL A 56 9.47 -9.31 -14.11
N LYS A 57 8.44 -9.54 -14.93
CA LYS A 57 8.44 -9.30 -16.38
C LYS A 57 7.83 -7.97 -16.76
N GLU A 58 6.84 -7.50 -15.99
CA GLU A 58 6.13 -6.26 -16.26
C GLU A 58 7.01 -5.01 -15.99
N ASN A 59 6.67 -3.91 -16.66
CA ASN A 59 7.28 -2.63 -16.42
C ASN A 59 6.91 -2.12 -15.01
N PRO A 60 7.89 -1.70 -14.18
CA PRO A 60 7.61 -1.17 -12.85
C PRO A 60 6.57 -0.04 -12.81
N LYS A 61 6.57 0.85 -13.81
CA LYS A 61 5.60 1.96 -13.89
C LYS A 61 4.17 1.47 -14.06
N ASN A 62 3.94 0.48 -14.92
CA ASN A 62 2.63 -0.15 -15.11
C ASN A 62 2.17 -0.83 -13.81
N ILE A 63 3.10 -1.44 -13.07
CA ILE A 63 2.79 -2.03 -11.76
C ILE A 63 2.38 -0.94 -10.77
N TYR A 64 3.12 0.18 -10.69
CA TYR A 64 2.77 1.30 -9.80
C TYR A 64 1.36 1.81 -10.10
N GLU A 65 1.04 2.08 -11.37
CA GLU A 65 -0.28 2.52 -11.81
C GLU A 65 -1.39 1.53 -11.45
N THR A 66 -1.12 0.23 -11.61
CA THR A 66 -2.09 -0.82 -11.25
C THR A 66 -2.33 -0.86 -9.73
N GLN A 67 -1.27 -0.74 -8.93
CA GLN A 67 -1.38 -0.74 -7.46
C GLN A 67 -2.08 0.52 -6.94
N THR A 68 -1.79 1.71 -7.50
CA THR A 68 -2.45 2.96 -7.11
C THR A 68 -3.93 2.93 -7.49
N LYS A 69 -4.27 2.36 -8.65
CA LYS A 69 -5.67 2.19 -9.06
C LYS A 69 -6.46 1.32 -8.07
N ILE A 70 -5.88 0.25 -7.53
CA ILE A 70 -6.51 -0.58 -6.48
C ILE A 70 -6.78 0.25 -5.21
N ILE A 71 -5.85 1.13 -4.84
CA ILE A 71 -5.99 2.05 -3.69
C ILE A 71 -7.13 3.04 -3.95
N GLU A 72 -7.18 3.63 -5.14
CA GLU A 72 -8.22 4.60 -5.55
C GLU A 72 -9.61 3.96 -5.63
N GLU A 73 -9.73 2.76 -6.20
CA GLU A 73 -10.97 1.99 -6.27
C GLU A 73 -11.51 1.62 -4.88
N ALA A 74 -10.64 1.56 -3.87
CA ALA A 74 -11.02 1.36 -2.48
C ALA A 74 -11.49 2.64 -1.77
N GLY A 75 -11.48 3.79 -2.46
CA GLY A 75 -11.98 5.07 -1.96
C GLY A 75 -10.91 5.99 -1.36
N PHE A 76 -9.63 5.66 -1.50
CA PHE A 76 -8.54 6.54 -1.07
C PHE A 76 -8.16 7.52 -2.19
N THR A 77 -7.69 8.71 -1.82
CA THR A 77 -7.08 9.66 -2.75
C THR A 77 -5.57 9.50 -2.70
N VAL A 78 -4.96 9.10 -3.81
CA VAL A 78 -3.50 9.03 -3.96
C VAL A 78 -2.96 10.45 -4.19
N SER A 79 -2.14 10.93 -3.26
CA SER A 79 -1.56 12.27 -3.34
C SER A 79 -0.20 12.27 -4.03
N GLU A 80 0.63 11.24 -3.80
CA GLU A 80 1.98 11.17 -4.34
C GLU A 80 2.39 9.73 -4.66
N VAL A 81 3.19 9.60 -5.73
CA VAL A 81 3.90 8.37 -6.11
C VAL A 81 5.34 8.77 -6.43
N ILE A 82 6.27 8.37 -5.56
CA ILE A 82 7.68 8.76 -5.65
C ILE A 82 8.51 7.52 -5.99
N GLU A 83 9.16 7.50 -7.15
CA GLU A 83 10.18 6.49 -7.45
C GLU A 83 11.38 6.66 -6.50
N LEU A 84 11.87 5.56 -5.92
CA LEU A 84 12.94 5.59 -4.91
C LEU A 84 14.35 5.50 -5.51
N HIS A 85 14.47 5.56 -6.84
CA HIS A 85 15.76 5.63 -7.52
C HIS A 85 16.47 6.96 -7.18
N PRO A 86 17.78 6.97 -6.85
CA PRO A 86 18.76 5.88 -7.03
C PRO A 86 18.94 4.92 -5.86
N PHE A 87 18.22 5.09 -4.74
CA PHE A 87 18.43 4.30 -3.53
C PHE A 87 17.87 2.88 -3.65
N GLU A 88 16.68 2.73 -4.23
CA GLU A 88 16.05 1.44 -4.49
C GLU A 88 15.56 1.37 -5.94
N LYS A 89 16.05 0.38 -6.69
CA LYS A 89 15.66 0.18 -8.09
C LYS A 89 14.33 -0.54 -8.16
N ASP A 90 13.46 -0.14 -9.10
CA ASP A 90 12.13 -0.75 -9.32
C ASP A 90 11.24 -0.72 -8.06
N HIS A 91 11.41 0.33 -7.24
CA HIS A 91 10.59 0.64 -6.08
C HIS A 91 9.95 2.04 -6.20
N ALA A 92 8.74 2.17 -5.65
CA ALA A 92 8.06 3.44 -5.48
C ALA A 92 7.37 3.52 -4.11
N MET A 93 7.34 4.72 -3.52
CA MET A 93 6.55 5.03 -2.35
C MET A 93 5.25 5.71 -2.77
N VAL A 94 4.12 5.19 -2.30
CA VAL A 94 2.80 5.79 -2.51
C VAL A 94 2.31 6.40 -1.22
N LEU A 95 1.83 7.64 -1.27
CA LEU A 95 1.10 8.31 -0.21
C LEU A 95 -0.36 8.48 -0.63
N ALA A 96 -1.29 8.05 0.22
CA ALA A 96 -2.72 8.25 -0.01
C ALA A 96 -3.46 8.51 1.30
N SER A 97 -4.68 9.07 1.20
CA SER A 97 -5.53 9.41 2.35
C SER A 97 -6.98 9.03 2.10
N LEU A 98 -7.72 8.78 3.18
CA LEU A 98 -9.15 8.46 3.14
C LEU A 98 -10.01 9.73 3.21
#